data_AF-A0A9E5QRR6-F1
#
_entry.id   AF-A0A9E5QRR6-F1
#
_cell.length_a   1.000
_cell.length_b   1.000
_cell.length_c   1.000
_cell.angle_alpha   90.00
_cell.angle_beta   90.00
_cell.angle_gamma   90.00
#
_symmetry.space_group_name_H-M   'P 1'
#
loop_
_entity.id
_entity.type
_entity.pdbx_description
1 polymer ?
#
loop_
_entity_poly.entity_id
_entity_poly.type
_entity_poly.pdbx_seq_one_letter_code
_entity_poly.pdbx_strand_id
1 'polypeptide(L)'
;MAAVALALAACAQTGAPPAAPAAAAAPAAAPAEIKDLVKKDLKEGTGPEAVKGKAVLVTYNGWLYDPSKPDMKGELFDTSDKRGAPLGFIIGVGRVIKGWDEGVPGMKEGGKRQLIVPPSLAYGERGTGAKIPPNATLLFEVELIKILN
;
A
#
# COMPACT_ATOMS: atom_id res chain seq x y z
N MET A 1 -53.55 -24.17 8.33
CA MET A 1 -52.95 -24.78 7.12
C MET A 1 -52.17 -23.71 6.39
N ALA A 2 -50.90 -24.01 6.08
CA ALA A 2 -50.02 -23.42 5.06
C ALA A 2 -49.76 -21.88 5.11
N ALA A 3 -48.56 -21.36 4.88
CA ALA A 3 -47.36 -21.93 4.30
C ALA A 3 -46.09 -21.26 4.86
N VAL A 4 -45.06 -22.08 5.04
CA VAL A 4 -43.66 -21.71 5.20
C VAL A 4 -43.14 -21.18 3.85
N ALA A 5 -42.37 -20.09 3.87
CA ALA A 5 -41.46 -19.74 2.79
C ALA A 5 -40.12 -19.27 3.37
N LEU A 6 -39.13 -20.12 3.15
CA LEU A 6 -37.70 -19.95 3.40
C LEU A 6 -37.11 -19.09 2.26
N ALA A 7 -36.29 -18.09 2.55
CA ALA A 7 -35.34 -17.55 1.58
C ALA A 7 -34.11 -16.96 2.28
N LEU A 8 -32.95 -17.57 2.01
CA LEU A 8 -31.62 -17.08 2.32
C LEU A 8 -31.30 -15.78 1.56
N ALA A 9 -30.55 -14.88 2.20
CA ALA A 9 -29.51 -14.10 1.51
C ALA A 9 -28.54 -13.50 2.54
N ALA A 10 -27.32 -14.04 2.57
CA ALA A 10 -26.17 -13.40 3.17
C ALA A 10 -25.74 -12.20 2.31
N CYS A 11 -25.28 -11.12 2.94
CA CYS A 11 -24.25 -10.25 2.40
C CYS A 11 -23.51 -9.57 3.57
N ALA A 12 -22.35 -10.11 3.91
CA ALA A 12 -21.34 -9.41 4.69
C ALA A 12 -20.93 -8.15 3.91
N GLN A 13 -21.15 -6.97 4.49
CA GLN A 13 -20.66 -5.74 3.90
C GLN A 13 -19.15 -5.64 4.14
N THR A 14 -18.41 -5.95 3.09
CA THR A 14 -17.00 -5.66 2.91
C THR A 14 -16.78 -4.15 2.91
N GLY A 15 -16.37 -3.60 4.06
CA GLY A 15 -15.88 -2.22 4.16
C GLY A 15 -14.42 -2.15 3.71
N ALA A 16 -14.19 -1.89 2.42
CA ALA A 16 -12.96 -1.22 2.00
C ALA A 16 -12.97 0.19 2.63
N PRO A 17 -11.84 0.71 3.14
CA PRO A 17 -11.81 2.03 3.75
C PRO A 17 -12.28 3.10 2.75
N PRO A 18 -13.07 4.09 3.20
CA PRO A 18 -13.77 5.02 2.32
C PRO A 18 -12.80 5.90 1.55
N ALA A 19 -13.05 6.00 0.24
CA ALA A 19 -12.44 6.97 -0.66
C ALA A 19 -12.77 8.39 -0.16
N ALA A 20 -11.77 9.09 0.36
CA ALA A 20 -11.88 10.51 0.70
C ALA A 20 -11.88 11.37 -0.60
N PRO A 21 -12.67 12.45 -0.66
CA PRO A 21 -12.90 13.21 -1.89
C PRO A 21 -11.72 14.11 -2.27
N ALA A 22 -11.63 14.37 -3.57
CA ALA A 22 -10.57 15.09 -4.26
C ALA A 22 -10.63 16.62 -4.04
N ALA A 23 -9.45 17.23 -3.95
CA ALA A 23 -9.25 18.65 -4.22
C ALA A 23 -8.01 18.78 -5.12
N ALA A 24 -8.13 19.58 -6.17
CA ALA A 24 -7.24 19.64 -7.32
C ALA A 24 -5.77 19.97 -7.00
N ALA A 25 -4.84 19.40 -7.77
CA ALA A 25 -3.46 19.88 -7.85
C ALA A 25 -2.93 19.82 -9.29
N ALA A 26 -2.17 20.87 -9.60
CA ALA A 26 -1.44 21.19 -10.82
C ALA A 26 -0.46 20.07 -11.27
N PRO A 27 0.14 20.14 -12.47
CA PRO A 27 0.77 19.00 -13.11
C PRO A 27 2.07 18.67 -12.37
N ALA A 28 2.03 17.66 -11.52
CA ALA A 28 3.23 17.07 -10.96
C ALA A 28 3.98 16.42 -12.12
N ALA A 29 4.97 17.17 -12.62
CA ALA A 29 5.93 16.74 -13.60
C ALA A 29 6.34 15.30 -13.32
N ALA A 30 6.15 14.41 -14.29
CA ALA A 30 6.63 13.04 -14.23
C ALA A 30 8.16 13.05 -14.39
N PRO A 31 8.94 12.54 -13.42
CA PRO A 31 10.37 12.38 -13.65
C PRO A 31 10.79 10.94 -13.29
N ALA A 32 11.43 10.28 -14.25
CA ALA A 32 11.89 8.88 -14.27
C ALA A 32 10.78 7.83 -14.49
N GLU A 33 10.79 7.22 -15.68
CA GLU A 33 10.02 6.01 -16.01
C GLU A 33 10.54 4.81 -15.18
N ILE A 34 10.21 4.75 -13.90
CA ILE A 34 10.24 3.49 -13.18
C ILE A 34 9.06 2.68 -13.75
N LYS A 35 9.36 1.62 -14.52
CA LYS A 35 8.34 0.73 -15.11
C LYS A 35 8.05 -0.47 -14.23
N ASP A 36 9.04 -0.87 -13.45
CA ASP A 36 9.02 -2.05 -12.60
C ASP A 36 9.11 -1.67 -11.11
N LEU A 37 8.57 -2.54 -10.25
CA LEU A 37 8.67 -2.39 -8.81
C LEU A 37 10.13 -2.55 -8.35
N VAL A 38 10.69 -1.51 -7.73
CA VAL A 38 12.01 -1.59 -7.09
C VAL A 38 11.86 -1.92 -5.61
N LYS A 39 12.60 -2.93 -5.15
CA LYS A 39 12.65 -3.35 -3.74
C LYS A 39 14.06 -3.16 -3.23
N LYS A 40 14.22 -2.40 -2.14
CA LYS A 40 15.51 -2.18 -1.49
C LYS A 40 15.37 -2.43 0.01
N ASP A 41 16.01 -3.47 0.51
CA ASP A 41 16.05 -3.72 1.95
C ASP A 41 16.96 -2.69 2.62
N LEU A 42 16.38 -1.91 3.54
CA LEU A 42 17.08 -0.94 4.37
C LEU A 42 17.56 -1.58 5.68
N LYS A 43 16.81 -2.57 6.17
CA LYS A 43 17.13 -3.38 7.34
C LYS A 43 16.55 -4.76 7.14
N GLU A 44 17.38 -5.79 7.25
CA GLU A 44 16.89 -7.17 7.26
C GLU A 44 16.28 -7.50 8.63
N GLY A 45 15.12 -8.16 8.59
CA GLY A 45 14.48 -8.69 9.79
C GLY A 45 15.06 -10.04 10.19
N THR A 46 14.78 -10.47 11.41
CA THR A 46 15.27 -11.75 11.96
C THR A 46 14.14 -12.76 12.20
N GLY A 47 12.88 -12.32 12.16
CA GLY A 47 11.74 -13.19 12.40
C GLY A 47 11.23 -13.93 11.16
N PRO A 48 9.99 -14.43 11.21
CA PRO A 48 9.40 -15.18 10.10
C PRO A 48 9.32 -14.36 8.82
N GLU A 49 9.26 -15.06 7.69
CA GLU A 49 9.16 -14.43 6.37
C GLU A 49 7.70 -14.16 5.98
N ALA A 50 7.46 -12.96 5.45
CA ALA A 50 6.19 -12.56 4.89
C ALA A 50 5.95 -13.30 3.57
N VAL A 51 4.89 -14.12 3.53
CA VAL A 51 4.48 -14.89 2.36
C VAL A 51 3.02 -14.60 2.01
N LYS A 52 2.65 -14.85 0.74
CA LYS A 52 1.27 -14.66 0.26
C LYS A 52 0.29 -15.47 1.12
N GLY A 53 -0.88 -14.88 1.39
CA GLY A 53 -1.92 -15.46 2.22
C GLY A 53 -1.77 -15.23 3.73
N LYS A 54 -0.62 -14.72 4.20
CA LYS A 54 -0.43 -14.34 5.61
C LYS A 54 -0.98 -12.95 5.89
N ALA A 55 -1.53 -12.78 7.09
CA ALA A 55 -1.87 -11.47 7.62
C ALA A 55 -0.63 -10.86 8.28
N VAL A 56 -0.37 -9.57 8.01
CA VAL A 56 0.79 -8.86 8.53
C VAL A 56 0.39 -7.51 9.11
N LEU A 57 1.19 -7.03 10.06
CA LEU A 57 1.14 -5.68 10.61
C LEU A 57 2.40 -4.93 10.17
N VAL A 58 2.21 -3.77 9.56
CA VAL A 58 3.33 -2.93 9.09
C VAL A 58 3.17 -1.49 9.54
N THR A 59 4.28 -0.81 9.80
CA THR A 59 4.33 0.66 9.79
C THR A 59 4.88 1.11 8.44
N TYR A 60 4.47 2.30 8.00
CA TYR A 60 4.92 2.81 6.72
C TYR A 60 4.89 4.32 6.64
N ASN A 61 5.70 4.83 5.72
CA ASN A 61 5.64 6.19 5.24
C ASN A 61 5.60 6.17 3.71
N GLY A 62 4.74 6.99 3.11
CA GLY A 62 4.53 7.09 1.67
C GLY A 62 4.77 8.50 1.15
N TRP A 63 5.67 8.64 0.19
CA TRP A 63 6.05 9.89 -0.46
C TRP A 63 5.83 9.81 -1.97
N LEU A 64 5.57 10.96 -2.59
CA LEU A 64 5.75 11.09 -4.03
C LEU A 64 7.23 10.89 -4.36
N TYR A 65 7.51 10.07 -5.38
CA TYR A 65 8.88 9.88 -5.84
C TYR A 65 9.36 11.15 -6.55
N ASP A 66 10.49 11.71 -6.10
CA ASP A 66 11.12 12.89 -6.70
C ASP A 66 12.63 12.65 -6.89
N PRO A 67 13.10 12.32 -8.11
CA PRO A 67 14.51 12.05 -8.39
C PRO A 67 15.39 13.30 -8.26
N SER A 68 14.81 14.49 -8.11
CA SER A 68 15.54 15.73 -7.87
C SER A 68 16.02 15.84 -6.42
N LYS A 69 15.54 14.97 -5.53
CA LYS A 69 15.89 14.94 -4.10
C LYS A 69 16.94 13.86 -3.82
N PRO A 70 17.89 14.09 -2.89
CA PRO A 70 18.95 13.11 -2.58
C PRO A 70 18.40 11.77 -2.10
N ASP A 71 17.29 11.78 -1.36
CA ASP A 71 16.63 10.56 -0.84
C ASP A 71 15.48 10.07 -1.72
N MET A 72 15.27 10.70 -2.88
CA MET A 72 14.15 10.46 -3.80
C MET A 72 12.75 10.70 -3.20
N LYS A 73 12.69 11.30 -2.00
CA LYS A 73 11.45 11.59 -1.26
C LYS A 73 10.97 13.01 -1.55
N GLY A 74 9.87 13.11 -2.27
CA GLY A 74 9.11 14.34 -2.46
C GLY A 74 8.11 14.56 -1.32
N GLU A 75 6.89 14.92 -1.66
CA GLU A 75 5.83 15.20 -0.68
C GLU A 75 5.35 13.93 0.03
N LEU A 76 5.31 13.96 1.37
CA LEU A 76 4.71 12.89 2.19
C LEU A 76 3.18 12.94 2.08
N PHE A 77 2.58 11.97 1.40
CA PHE A 77 1.12 11.93 1.25
C PHE A 77 0.43 11.12 2.36
N ASP A 78 1.07 10.04 2.85
CA ASP A 78 0.48 9.13 3.84
C ASP A 78 1.52 8.49 4.77
N THR A 79 1.09 8.11 5.97
CA THR A 79 1.92 7.45 7.00
C THR A 79 1.05 6.72 8.02
N SER A 80 1.53 5.59 8.53
CA SER A 80 0.88 4.88 9.64
C SER A 80 0.81 5.70 10.93
N ASP A 81 1.76 6.60 11.14
CA ASP A 81 1.90 7.35 12.41
C ASP A 81 0.70 8.29 12.64
N LYS A 82 0.10 8.81 11.56
CA LYS A 82 -1.13 9.62 11.63
C LYS A 82 -2.29 8.87 12.28
N ARG A 83 -2.29 7.53 12.23
CA ARG A 83 -3.32 6.68 12.82
C ARG A 83 -2.94 6.15 14.20
N GLY A 84 -1.70 6.35 14.63
CA GLY A 84 -1.17 5.84 15.91
C GLY A 84 -1.11 4.31 16.00
N ALA A 85 -1.29 3.58 14.89
CA ALA A 85 -1.33 2.13 14.89
C ALA A 85 -0.77 1.56 13.56
N PRO A 86 -0.16 0.35 13.59
CA PRO A 86 0.25 -0.35 12.38
C PRO A 86 -0.93 -0.65 11.45
N LEU A 87 -0.65 -0.68 10.15
CA LEU A 87 -1.61 -1.12 9.13
C LEU A 87 -1.59 -2.65 9.03
N GLY A 88 -2.77 -3.26 9.22
CA GLY A 88 -2.97 -4.69 9.04
C GLY A 88 -3.55 -5.04 7.67
N PHE A 89 -2.96 -6.00 6.96
CA PHE A 89 -3.52 -6.53 5.70
C PHE A 89 -3.08 -7.98 5.44
N ILE A 90 -3.77 -8.65 4.51
CA ILE A 90 -3.41 -9.99 4.04
C ILE A 90 -2.65 -9.83 2.72
N ILE A 91 -1.50 -10.50 2.62
CA ILE A 91 -0.61 -10.39 1.46
C ILE A 91 -1.20 -11.14 0.26
N GLY A 92 -1.25 -10.48 -0.91
CA GLY A 92 -1.51 -11.13 -2.19
C GLY A 92 -2.99 -11.39 -2.47
N VAL A 93 -3.90 -10.70 -1.77
CA VAL A 93 -5.35 -10.81 -1.96
C VAL A 93 -5.97 -9.54 -2.54
N GLY A 94 -5.17 -8.57 -2.99
CA GLY A 94 -5.66 -7.35 -3.64
C GLY A 94 -6.34 -6.36 -2.68
N ARG A 95 -6.00 -6.39 -1.39
CA ARG A 95 -6.53 -5.46 -0.37
C ARG A 95 -5.71 -4.18 -0.22
N VAL A 96 -4.51 -4.18 -0.80
CA VAL A 96 -3.59 -3.04 -0.90
C VAL A 96 -3.20 -2.84 -2.38
N ILE A 97 -2.44 -1.79 -2.69
CA ILE A 97 -1.94 -1.59 -4.05
C ILE A 97 -1.07 -2.78 -4.48
N LYS A 98 -1.07 -3.10 -5.78
CA LYS A 98 -0.33 -4.26 -6.32
C LYS A 98 1.16 -4.23 -5.97
N GLY A 99 1.76 -3.05 -5.93
CA GLY A 99 3.17 -2.88 -5.54
C GLY A 99 3.47 -3.37 -4.13
N TRP A 100 2.50 -3.34 -3.21
CA TRP A 100 2.66 -3.90 -1.88
C TRP A 100 2.46 -5.41 -1.86
N ASP A 101 1.44 -5.91 -2.57
CA ASP A 101 1.20 -7.36 -2.72
C ASP A 101 2.39 -8.08 -3.37
N GLU A 102 3.15 -7.38 -4.22
CA GLU A 102 4.37 -7.89 -4.85
C GLU A 102 5.66 -7.53 -4.09
N GLY A 103 5.68 -6.40 -3.38
CA GLY A 103 6.89 -5.85 -2.74
C GLY A 103 7.18 -6.33 -1.33
N VAL A 104 6.13 -6.64 -0.57
CA VAL A 104 6.23 -7.10 0.82
C VAL A 104 6.65 -8.57 0.96
N PRO A 105 6.22 -9.51 0.08
CA PRO A 105 6.72 -10.88 0.13
C PRO A 105 8.25 -10.96 0.18
N GLY A 106 8.78 -11.85 1.01
CA GLY A 106 10.22 -12.01 1.23
C GLY A 106 10.83 -11.06 2.26
N MET A 107 10.06 -10.13 2.83
CA MET A 107 10.50 -9.40 4.03
C MET A 107 10.46 -10.32 5.25
N LYS A 108 11.39 -10.14 6.19
CA LYS A 108 11.36 -10.80 7.50
C LYS A 108 10.82 -9.86 8.58
N GLU A 109 10.13 -10.39 9.57
CA GLU A 109 9.64 -9.63 10.72
C GLU A 109 10.79 -8.87 11.41
N GLY A 110 10.56 -7.59 11.73
CA GLY A 110 11.55 -6.62 12.19
C GLY A 110 12.37 -5.94 11.08
N GLY A 111 12.12 -6.30 9.82
CA GLY A 111 12.80 -5.75 8.65
C GLY A 111 12.14 -4.49 8.10
N LYS A 112 12.94 -3.64 7.46
CA LYS A 112 12.52 -2.41 6.80
C LYS A 112 12.92 -2.43 5.34
N ARG A 113 11.98 -2.17 4.44
CA ARG A 113 12.16 -2.18 2.99
C ARG A 113 11.64 -0.89 2.38
N GLN A 114 12.41 -0.33 1.46
CA GLN A 114 12.00 0.73 0.57
C GLN A 114 11.42 0.12 -0.71
N LEU A 115 10.24 0.58 -1.12
CA LEU A 115 9.56 0.20 -2.35
C LEU A 115 9.38 1.43 -3.22
N ILE A 116 9.88 1.39 -4.46
CA ILE A 116 9.54 2.39 -5.48
C ILE A 116 8.52 1.75 -6.40
N VAL A 117 7.28 2.24 -6.30
CA VAL A 117 6.11 1.64 -6.93
C VAL A 117 5.72 2.48 -8.14
N PRO A 118 5.78 1.92 -9.36
CA PRO A 118 5.33 2.63 -10.56
C PRO A 118 3.80 2.83 -10.54
N PRO A 119 3.27 3.81 -11.28
CA PRO A 119 1.85 4.11 -11.28
C PRO A 119 0.98 2.90 -11.67
N SER A 120 1.46 2.04 -12.57
CA SER A 120 0.80 0.78 -12.99
C SER A 120 0.54 -0.21 -11.85
N LEU A 121 1.36 -0.16 -10.80
CA LEU A 121 1.26 -0.97 -9.59
C LEU A 121 0.74 -0.19 -8.38
N ALA A 122 0.38 1.09 -8.57
CA ALA A 122 -0.16 1.99 -7.56
C ALA A 122 -1.57 2.48 -7.96
N TYR A 123 -1.74 3.79 -8.21
CA TYR A 123 -3.03 4.44 -8.47
C TYR A 123 -3.25 4.82 -9.95
N GLY A 124 -2.33 4.45 -10.83
CA GLY A 124 -2.44 4.61 -12.28
C GLY A 124 -2.71 6.04 -12.75
N GLU A 125 -3.34 6.15 -13.92
CA GLU A 125 -3.70 7.43 -14.56
C GLU A 125 -4.71 8.25 -13.77
N ARG A 126 -5.44 7.63 -12.85
CA ARG A 126 -6.45 8.33 -12.07
C ARG A 126 -5.86 9.04 -10.86
N GLY A 127 -4.75 8.54 -10.31
CA GLY A 127 -4.26 8.97 -9.00
C GLY A 127 -5.29 8.68 -7.89
N THR A 128 -5.14 9.33 -6.74
CA THR A 128 -6.14 9.25 -5.66
C THR A 128 -6.14 10.48 -4.76
N GLY A 129 -7.35 10.95 -4.45
CA GLY A 129 -7.57 12.13 -3.62
C GLY A 129 -6.87 13.39 -4.16
N ALA A 130 -6.57 14.32 -3.27
CA ALA A 130 -5.82 15.54 -3.58
C ALA A 130 -4.29 15.35 -3.60
N LYS A 131 -3.81 14.25 -3.02
CA LYS A 131 -2.39 14.11 -2.63
C LYS A 131 -1.58 13.26 -3.59
N ILE A 132 -2.23 12.39 -4.36
CA ILE A 132 -1.56 11.51 -5.32
C ILE A 132 -2.07 11.88 -6.72
N PRO A 133 -1.25 12.57 -7.52
CA PRO A 133 -1.64 12.96 -8.87
C PRO A 133 -1.72 11.73 -9.81
N PRO A 134 -2.39 11.89 -10.96
CA PRO A 134 -2.30 10.96 -12.09
C PRO A 134 -0.87 10.53 -12.40
N ASN A 135 -0.67 9.23 -12.68
CA ASN A 135 0.61 8.67 -13.11
C ASN A 135 1.78 8.90 -12.14
N ALA A 136 1.50 9.12 -10.85
CA ALA A 136 2.53 9.29 -9.85
C ALA A 136 3.27 7.96 -9.55
N THR A 137 4.60 8.01 -9.61
CA THR A 137 5.47 7.01 -8.98
C THR A 137 5.53 7.28 -7.48
N LEU A 138 5.40 6.24 -6.67
CA LEU A 138 5.37 6.35 -5.21
C LEU A 138 6.62 5.73 -4.59
N LEU A 139 7.09 6.31 -3.51
CA LEU A 139 8.14 5.76 -2.68
C LEU A 139 7.53 5.42 -1.32
N PHE A 140 7.64 4.16 -0.92
CA PHE A 140 7.26 3.70 0.40
C PHE A 140 8.47 3.23 1.17
N GLU A 141 8.51 3.55 2.45
CA GLU A 141 9.29 2.77 3.42
C GLU A 141 8.32 1.97 4.25
N VAL A 142 8.45 0.66 4.24
CA VAL A 142 7.59 -0.28 4.96
C VAL A 142 8.47 -1.00 5.98
N GLU A 143 8.01 -1.05 7.22
CA GLU A 143 8.63 -1.87 8.27
C GLU A 143 7.64 -2.95 8.70
N LEU A 144 8.09 -4.20 8.61
CA LEU A 144 7.28 -5.36 8.97
C LEU A 144 7.35 -5.57 10.48
N ILE A 145 6.29 -5.19 11.17
CA ILE A 145 6.23 -5.26 12.63
C ILE A 145 5.94 -6.69 13.09
N LYS A 146 4.98 -7.35 12.44
CA LYS A 146 4.54 -8.68 12.86
C LYS A 146 3.85 -9.46 11.76
N ILE A 147 4.06 -10.78 11.75
CA ILE A 147 3.23 -11.71 10.98
C ILE A 147 2.22 -12.35 11.94
N LEU A 148 0.95 -12.30 11.57
CA LEU A 148 -0.15 -12.91 12.32
C LEU A 148 -0.32 -14.35 11.84
N ASN A 149 -0.29 -15.28 12.80
CA ASN A 149 -0.41 -16.72 12.58
C ASN A 149 -1.86 -17.19 12.61
#